data_AF-A0AA35IFY4-F1
#
_entry.id   AF-A0AA35IFY4-F1
#
_cell.length_a   1.000
_cell.length_b   1.000
_cell.length_c   1.000
_cell.angle_alpha   90.00
_cell.angle_beta   90.00
_cell.angle_gamma   90.00
#
_symmetry.space_group_name_H-M   'P 1'
#
loop_
_entity.id
_entity.type
_entity.pdbx_description
1 polymer ?
#
loop_
_entity_poly.entity_id
_entity_poly.type
_entity_poly.pdbx_seq_one_letter_code
_entity_poly.pdbx_strand_id
1 'polypeptide(L)'
;MYYYEPAKGHGLPHDPFNAIVGPRPIGWISSQDREGRLNLAPYSFFNAFNYIPPIIGFCSVGRKDSLNNIEQTGEFVWNLATRPLAEQMNQSARRLPPR
;
A
#
# COMPACT_ATOMS: atom_id res chain seq x y z
N MET A 1 -15.91 27.48 -12.47
CA MET A 1 -15.69 26.15 -11.87
C MET A 1 -14.28 25.73 -12.21
N TYR A 2 -13.45 25.38 -11.22
CA TYR A 2 -12.10 24.90 -11.46
C TYR A 2 -12.14 23.37 -11.57
N TYR A 3 -11.56 22.82 -12.63
CA TYR A 3 -11.52 21.38 -12.88
C TYR A 3 -10.08 20.90 -12.74
N TYR A 4 -9.89 19.80 -12.00
CA TYR A 4 -8.63 19.06 -12.06
C TYR A 4 -8.66 18.18 -13.31
N GLU A 5 -7.86 18.53 -14.31
CA GLU A 5 -7.72 17.79 -15.56
C GLU A 5 -6.34 17.13 -15.61
N PRO A 6 -6.15 15.88 -15.14
CA PRO A 6 -4.84 15.25 -15.02
C PRO A 6 -4.01 15.27 -16.31
N ALA A 7 -4.67 15.17 -17.47
CA ALA A 7 -4.04 15.21 -18.78
C ALA A 7 -3.35 16.56 -19.10
N LYS A 8 -3.75 17.65 -18.45
CA LYS A 8 -3.14 18.99 -18.60
C LYS A 8 -2.04 19.26 -17.56
N GLY A 9 -1.75 18.29 -16.69
CA GLY A 9 -0.91 18.47 -15.51
C GLY A 9 -1.63 19.24 -14.40
N HIS A 10 -1.03 19.27 -13.20
CA HIS A 10 -1.65 19.88 -12.02
C HIS A 10 -1.14 21.29 -11.70
N GLY A 11 0.04 21.71 -12.19
CA GLY A 11 0.61 23.06 -11.93
C GLY A 11 0.98 23.37 -10.48
N LEU A 12 0.72 22.46 -9.54
CA LEU A 12 1.05 22.57 -8.11
C LEU A 12 2.45 22.02 -7.78
N PRO A 13 3.09 22.44 -6.67
CA PRO A 13 4.37 21.89 -6.21
C PRO A 13 4.35 20.37 -5.94
N HIS A 14 3.18 19.82 -5.61
CA HIS A 14 2.96 18.40 -5.37
C HIS A 14 1.68 17.93 -6.08
N ASP A 15 1.65 16.66 -6.48
CA ASP A 15 0.47 16.05 -7.10
C ASP A 15 -0.72 16.07 -6.12
N PRO A 16 -1.84 16.71 -6.48
CA PRO A 16 -3.01 16.80 -5.61
C PRO A 16 -3.78 15.48 -5.45
N PHE A 17 -3.53 14.47 -6.29
CA PHE A 17 -4.30 13.23 -6.32
C PHE A 17 -4.42 12.56 -4.94
N ASN A 18 -3.28 12.45 -4.23
CA ASN A 18 -3.26 11.84 -2.90
C ASN A 18 -4.02 12.66 -1.84
N ALA A 19 -4.18 13.97 -2.04
CA ALA A 19 -4.95 14.84 -1.15
C ALA A 19 -6.45 14.79 -1.44
N ILE A 20 -6.84 14.58 -2.72
CA ILE A 20 -8.23 14.42 -3.14
C ILE A 20 -8.84 13.13 -2.56
N VAL A 21 -8.06 12.05 -2.55
CA VAL A 21 -8.50 10.73 -2.07
C VAL A 21 -7.98 10.49 -0.66
N GLY A 22 -8.46 11.27 0.31
CA GLY A 22 -8.07 11.17 1.72
C GLY A 22 -9.20 11.52 2.69
N PRO A 23 -9.12 11.09 3.97
CA PRO A 23 -8.10 10.22 4.55
C PRO A 23 -8.21 8.78 4.03
N ARG A 24 -7.08 8.07 3.92
CA ARG A 24 -7.06 6.65 3.53
C ARG A 24 -6.69 5.77 4.71
N PRO A 25 -7.32 4.60 4.88
CA PRO A 25 -6.79 3.59 5.77
C PRO A 25 -5.40 3.17 5.28
N ILE A 26 -4.51 2.86 6.23
CA ILE A 26 -3.19 2.31 5.92
C ILE A 26 -3.26 0.82 6.18
N GLY A 27 -3.02 0.04 5.12
CA GLY A 27 -2.75 -1.38 5.22
C GLY A 27 -1.33 -1.65 5.64
N TRP A 28 -1.15 -2.61 6.54
CA TRP A 28 0.16 -3.10 6.95
C TRP A 28 0.30 -4.55 6.50
N ILE A 29 0.85 -4.73 5.31
CA ILE A 29 0.83 -6.01 4.61
C ILE A 29 2.03 -6.84 5.05
N SER A 30 1.76 -7.99 5.66
CA SER A 30 2.79 -9.00 5.90
C SER A 30 2.80 -10.02 4.77
N SER A 31 4.00 -10.47 4.42
CA SER A 31 4.25 -11.38 3.30
C SER A 31 5.51 -12.19 3.58
N GLN A 32 5.65 -13.34 2.93
CA GLN A 32 6.79 -14.23 3.12
C GLN A 32 7.26 -14.75 1.75
N ASP A 33 8.57 -14.83 1.55
CA ASP A 33 9.13 -15.48 0.35
C ASP A 33 9.21 -17.00 0.50
N ARG A 34 9.73 -17.69 -0.53
CA ARG A 34 9.85 -19.16 -0.53
C ARG A 34 10.88 -19.70 0.47
N GLU A 35 11.82 -18.87 0.89
CA GLU A 35 12.83 -19.21 1.89
C GLU A 35 12.34 -18.96 3.33
N GLY A 36 11.10 -18.49 3.48
CA GLY A 36 10.49 -18.22 4.78
C GLY A 36 10.84 -16.84 5.36
N ARG A 37 11.52 -15.96 4.62
CA ARG A 37 11.89 -14.63 5.09
C ARG A 37 10.67 -13.72 5.12
N LEU A 38 10.45 -13.10 6.28
CA LEU A 38 9.30 -12.22 6.52
C LEU A 38 9.56 -10.81 6.02
N ASN A 39 8.53 -10.22 5.43
CA ASN A 39 8.47 -8.82 5.02
C ASN A 39 7.17 -8.19 5.53
N LEU A 40 7.26 -6.92 5.96
CA LEU A 40 6.14 -6.15 6.48
C LEU A 40 6.26 -4.72 5.95
N ALA A 41 5.25 -4.25 5.22
CA ALA A 41 5.29 -2.93 4.57
C ALA A 41 3.92 -2.24 4.56
N PRO A 42 3.88 -0.89 4.66
CA PRO A 42 2.63 -0.14 4.65
C PRO A 42 2.19 0.28 3.25
N TYR A 43 0.88 0.26 3.00
CA TYR A 43 0.23 0.61 1.73
C TYR A 43 -1.04 1.43 2.00
N SER A 44 -1.15 2.62 1.40
CA SER A 44 -2.34 3.48 1.57
C SER A 44 -3.41 3.28 0.49
N PHE A 45 -3.12 2.53 -0.57
CA PHE A 45 -4.12 2.12 -1.57
C PHE A 45 -4.60 0.74 -1.14
N PHE A 46 -5.58 0.72 -0.24
CA PHE A 46 -5.95 -0.44 0.56
C PHE A 46 -7.45 -0.36 0.84
N ASN A 47 -8.22 -1.33 0.36
CA ASN A 47 -9.67 -1.27 0.47
C ASN A 47 -10.34 -2.64 0.28
N ALA A 48 -11.64 -2.70 0.58
CA ALA A 48 -12.55 -3.71 0.08
C ALA A 48 -13.05 -3.32 -1.32
N PHE A 49 -13.25 -4.32 -2.18
CA PHE A 49 -13.69 -4.17 -3.57
C PHE A 49 -15.07 -4.77 -3.83
N ASN A 50 -15.46 -5.80 -3.09
CA ASN A 50 -16.75 -6.47 -3.27
C ASN A 50 -17.23 -7.16 -1.99
N TYR A 51 -18.54 -7.30 -1.83
CA TYR A 51 -19.15 -8.03 -0.71
C TYR A 51 -19.35 -9.52 -1.01
N ILE A 52 -19.78 -9.90 -2.22
CA ILE A 52 -20.10 -11.30 -2.58
C ILE A 52 -19.57 -11.64 -3.99
N PRO A 53 -18.49 -12.45 -4.11
CA PRO A 53 -17.64 -12.91 -3.01
C PRO A 53 -16.91 -11.73 -2.35
N PRO A 54 -16.52 -11.84 -1.07
CA PRO A 54 -15.76 -10.79 -0.40
C PRO A 54 -14.39 -10.65 -1.06
N ILE A 55 -14.10 -9.48 -1.60
CA ILE A 55 -12.81 -9.17 -2.24
C ILE A 55 -12.20 -7.98 -1.50
N ILE A 56 -10.98 -8.17 -1.01
CA ILE A 56 -10.13 -7.13 -0.45
C ILE A 56 -8.83 -7.07 -1.25
N GLY A 57 -8.12 -5.97 -1.14
CA GLY A 57 -6.77 -5.91 -1.67
C GLY A 57 -6.08 -4.60 -1.38
N PHE A 58 -4.92 -4.47 -2.02
CA PHE A 58 -4.09 -3.28 -1.94
C PHE A 58 -3.33 -3.12 -3.26
N CYS A 59 -2.80 -1.92 -3.50
CA CYS A 59 -1.96 -1.63 -4.67
C CYS A 59 -0.54 -1.27 -4.23
N SER A 60 0.45 -1.82 -4.94
CA SER A 60 1.85 -1.44 -4.78
C SER A 60 2.24 -0.43 -5.86
N VAL A 61 2.81 0.71 -5.45
CA VAL A 61 3.48 1.63 -6.38
C VAL A 61 4.88 1.11 -6.63
N GLY A 62 5.11 0.62 -7.85
CA GLY A 62 6.33 -0.08 -8.22
C GLY A 62 6.43 -1.47 -7.60
N ARG A 63 7.55 -2.14 -7.90
CA ARG A 63 7.80 -3.52 -7.48
C ARG A 63 8.56 -3.52 -6.14
N LYS A 64 7.90 -4.00 -5.09
CA LYS A 64 8.41 -4.12 -3.71
C LYS A 64 8.42 -5.59 -3.29
N ASP A 65 9.11 -5.90 -2.19
CA ASP A 65 9.23 -7.27 -1.67
C ASP A 65 7.87 -7.91 -1.40
N SER A 66 6.87 -7.17 -0.90
CA SER A 66 5.53 -7.75 -0.71
C SER A 66 4.95 -8.32 -2.00
N LEU A 67 5.11 -7.61 -3.13
CA LEU A 67 4.61 -8.09 -4.42
C LEU A 67 5.40 -9.31 -4.91
N ASN A 68 6.74 -9.28 -4.80
CA ASN A 68 7.58 -10.43 -5.14
C ASN A 68 7.18 -11.68 -4.34
N ASN A 69 7.02 -11.51 -3.03
CA ASN A 69 6.66 -12.58 -2.11
C ASN A 69 5.29 -13.17 -2.48
N ILE A 70 4.28 -12.31 -2.65
CA ILE A 70 2.90 -12.72 -2.99
C ILE A 70 2.83 -13.42 -4.34
N GLU A 71 3.56 -12.97 -5.35
CA GLU A 71 3.60 -13.66 -6.65
C GLU A 71 4.23 -15.06 -6.54
N GLN A 72 5.20 -15.23 -5.64
CA GLN A 72 5.90 -16.50 -5.46
C GLN A 72 5.15 -17.52 -4.60
N THR A 73 4.39 -17.05 -3.60
CA THR A 73 3.73 -17.88 -2.58
C THR A 73 2.21 -17.89 -2.69
N GLY A 74 1.61 -16.87 -3.31
CA GLY A 74 0.16 -16.71 -3.42
C GLY A 74 -0.51 -16.13 -2.17
N GLU A 75 0.25 -15.77 -1.13
CA GLU A 75 -0.31 -15.49 0.20
C GLU A 75 0.23 -14.18 0.82
N PHE A 76 -0.63 -13.51 1.58
CA PHE A 76 -0.30 -12.37 2.44
C PHE A 76 -1.35 -12.18 3.54
N VAL A 77 -1.04 -11.35 4.53
CA VAL A 77 -2.03 -10.90 5.53
C VAL A 77 -2.33 -9.41 5.36
N TRP A 78 -3.62 -9.11 5.34
CA TRP A 78 -4.16 -7.76 5.22
C TRP A 78 -4.44 -7.21 6.62
N ASN A 79 -3.52 -6.43 7.19
CA ASN A 79 -3.70 -5.84 8.52
C ASN A 79 -4.08 -4.36 8.41
N LEU A 80 -5.05 -3.89 9.19
CA LEU A 80 -5.31 -2.46 9.33
C LEU A 80 -4.30 -1.86 10.32
N ALA A 81 -3.55 -0.85 9.89
CA ALA A 81 -2.67 -0.12 10.79
C ALA A 81 -3.49 0.74 11.76
N THR A 82 -3.13 0.71 13.04
CA THR A 82 -3.81 1.46 14.09
C THR A 82 -2.91 2.58 14.63
N ARG A 83 -3.54 3.62 15.19
CA ARG A 83 -2.84 4.80 15.71
C ARG A 83 -1.71 4.45 16.73
N PRO A 84 -1.88 3.50 17.67
CA PRO A 84 -0.82 3.15 18.61
C PRO A 84 0.44 2.57 17.96
N LEU A 85 0.33 2.01 16.75
CA LEU A 85 1.45 1.41 16.02
C LEU A 85 1.95 2.30 14.86
N ALA A 86 1.53 3.56 14.81
CA ALA A 86 1.81 4.44 13.68
C ALA A 86 3.32 4.66 13.45
N GLU A 87 4.10 4.77 14.52
CA GLU A 87 5.56 4.94 14.41
C GLU A 87 6.25 3.70 13.88
N GLN A 88 5.91 2.51 14.39
CA GLN A 88 6.43 1.23 13.93
C GLN A 88 6.04 0.95 12.48
N MET A 89 4.78 1.25 12.13
CA MET A 89 4.30 1.18 10.76
C MET A 89 5.12 2.10 9.84
N ASN A 90 5.35 3.36 10.23
CA ASN A 90 6.16 4.28 9.45
C ASN A 90 7.62 3.80 9.31
N GLN A 91 8.20 3.21 10.35
CA GLN A 91 9.55 2.64 10.28
C GLN A 91 9.64 1.50 9.25
N SER A 92 8.58 0.70 9.10
CA SER A 92 8.53 -0.38 8.10
C SER A 92 8.39 0.10 6.65
N ALA A 93 8.15 1.40 6.40
CA ALA A 93 8.12 1.96 5.06
C ALA A 93 9.51 2.17 4.43
N ARG A 94 10.59 2.02 5.22
CA ARG A 94 11.96 2.27 4.79
C ARG A 94 12.38 1.26 3.72
N ARG A 95 13.01 1.76 2.65
CA ARG A 95 13.64 0.90 1.65
C ARG A 95 14.94 0.34 2.22
N LEU A 96 15.02 -0.98 2.30
CA LEU A 96 16.23 -1.69 2.70
C LEU A 96 16.96 -2.22 1.46
N PRO A 97 18.28 -2.48 1.54
CA PRO A 97 18.99 -3.21 0.50
C PRO A 97 18.36 -4.59 0.26
N PRO A 98 18.49 -5.16 -0.95
CA PRO A 98 18.12 -6.54 -1.21
C PRO A 98 18.83 -7.48 -0.24
N ARG A 99 18.14 -8.54 0.19
CA ARG A 99 18.69 -9.58 1.08
C ARG A 99 19.17 -10.80 0.31
#